data_AF-A0A8T5KVY7-F1
#
_entry.id   AF-A0A8T5KVY7-F1
#
_cell.length_a   1.000
_cell.length_b   1.000
_cell.length_c   1.000
_cell.angle_alpha   90.00
_cell.angle_beta   90.00
_cell.angle_gamma   90.00
#
_symmetry.space_group_name_H-M   'P 1'
#
loop_
_entity.id
_entity.type
_entity.pdbx_description
1 polymer ?
#
loop_
_entity_poly.entity_id
_entity_poly.type
_entity_poly.pdbx_seq_one_letter_code
_entity_poly.pdbx_strand_id
1 'polypeptide(L)' 'MATELAPVLIFIFLFLIIFALAILVFIFWIWMLVDCAKRNFKNDNDKIIWILVIVLAGIIGAIIYYFVVKHEDKKPVRKK' A
#
# COMPACT_ATOMS: atom_id res chain seq x y z
N MET A 1 7.12 -35.72 -25.06
CA MET A 1 7.26 -35.81 -23.58
C MET A 1 7.95 -34.59 -22.99
N ALA A 2 9.12 -34.15 -23.49
CA ALA A 2 9.81 -32.97 -22.95
C ALA A 2 9.19 -31.61 -23.33
N THR A 3 8.43 -31.53 -24.43
CA THR A 3 7.80 -30.30 -24.94
C THR A 3 6.67 -29.77 -24.06
N GLU A 4 6.00 -30.65 -23.30
CA GLU A 4 4.88 -30.29 -22.42
C GLU A 4 5.34 -29.69 -21.08
N LEU A 5 6.62 -29.90 -20.69
CA LEU A 5 7.15 -29.43 -19.41
C LEU A 5 7.61 -27.97 -19.46
N ALA A 6 8.06 -27.49 -20.63
CA ALA A 6 8.50 -26.12 -20.83
C ALA A 6 7.43 -25.06 -20.46
N PRO A 7 6.16 -25.15 -20.93
CA PRO A 7 5.14 -24.18 -20.54
C PRO A 7 4.80 -24.23 -19.04
N VAL A 8 4.86 -25.42 -18.42
CA VAL A 8 4.61 -25.57 -16.97
C VAL A 8 5.69 -24.87 -16.16
N LEU A 9 6.97 -25.03 -16.53
CA LEU A 9 8.08 -24.35 -15.86
C LEU A 9 7.99 -22.82 -16.01
N ILE A 10 7.63 -22.33 -17.20
CA ILE A 10 7.40 -20.89 -17.44
C ILE A 10 6.26 -20.37 -16.58
N PHE A 11 5.15 -21.12 -16.49
CA PHE A 11 4.00 -20.73 -15.68
C PHE A 11 4.35 -20.67 -14.19
N ILE A 12 5.09 -21.65 -13.66
CA ILE A 12 5.57 -21.67 -12.27
C ILE A 12 6.49 -20.47 -12.00
N PHE A 13 7.42 -20.18 -12.91
CA PHE A 13 8.34 -19.07 -12.77
C PHE A 13 7.60 -17.71 -12.76
N LEU A 14 6.66 -17.52 -13.69
CA LEU A 14 5.81 -16.32 -13.72
C LEU A 14 4.96 -16.19 -12.46
N PHE A 15 4.38 -17.30 -11.99
CA PHE A 15 3.60 -17.33 -10.76
C PHE A 15 4.44 -16.91 -9.55
N LEU A 16 5.68 -17.42 -9.43
CA LEU A 16 6.59 -17.03 -8.34
C LEU A 16 6.93 -15.54 -8.38
N ILE A 17 7.16 -14.96 -9.56
CA ILE A 17 7.42 -13.53 -9.71
C ILE A 17 6.21 -12.70 -9.27
N ILE A 18 5.01 -13.04 -9.77
CA ILE A 18 3.78 -12.33 -9.42
C ILE A 18 3.51 -12.46 -7.92
N PHE A 19 3.73 -13.63 -7.34
CA PHE A 19 3.55 -13.87 -5.92
C PHE A 19 4.52 -13.05 -5.06
N ALA A 20 5.80 -12.97 -5.45
CA ALA A 20 6.79 -12.13 -4.78
C ALA A 20 6.40 -10.64 -4.84
N LEU A 21 5.94 -10.16 -6.01
CA LEU A 21 5.42 -8.80 -6.17
C LEU A 21 4.18 -8.54 -5.32
N ALA A 22 3.25 -9.49 -5.27
CA ALA A 22 2.05 -9.38 -4.45
C ALA A 22 2.40 -9.24 -2.96
N ILE A 23 3.39 -10.00 -2.47
CA ILE A 23 3.90 -9.87 -1.10
C ILE A 23 4.50 -8.49 -0.86
N LEU A 24 5.35 -7.99 -1.76
CA LEU A 24 5.95 -6.66 -1.65
C LEU A 24 4.89 -5.56 -1.56
N VAL A 25 3.86 -5.65 -2.42
CA VAL A 25 2.75 -4.70 -2.44
C VAL A 25 1.91 -4.82 -1.17
N PHE A 26 1.69 -6.03 -0.66
CA PHE A 26 0.98 -6.25 0.59
C PHE A 26 1.73 -5.67 1.80
N ILE A 27 3.06 -5.87 1.85
CA ILE A 27 3.93 -5.26 2.86
C ILE A 27 3.85 -3.73 2.77
N PHE A 28 3.93 -3.17 1.57
CA PHE A 28 3.81 -1.73 1.36
C PHE A 28 2.45 -1.17 1.84
N TRP A 29 1.36 -1.89 1.56
CA TRP A 29 0.02 -1.53 2.02
C TRP A 29 -0.09 -1.51 3.55
N ILE A 30 0.39 -2.56 4.23
CA ILE A 30 0.43 -2.62 5.70
C ILE A 30 1.33 -1.51 6.27
N TRP A 31 2.46 -1.25 5.62
CA TRP A 31 3.37 -0.20 6.07
C TRP A 31 2.72 1.19 6.04
N MET A 32 1.89 1.49 5.03
CA MET A 32 1.11 2.74 4.99
C MET A 32 0.04 2.80 6.07
N LEU A 33 -0.59 1.67 6.41
CA LEU A 33 -1.50 1.58 7.56
C LEU A 33 -0.79 1.91 8.87
N VAL A 34 0.42 1.37 9.07
CA VAL A 34 1.22 1.63 10.27
C VAL A 34 1.71 3.08 10.32
N ASP A 35 2.13 3.65 9.18
CA ASP A 35 2.52 5.06 9.08
C ASP A 35 1.33 5.98 9.45
N CYS A 36 0.15 5.71 8.88
CA CYS A 36 -1.09 6.41 9.22
C CYS A 36 -1.46 6.25 10.71
N ALA A 37 -1.34 5.05 11.27
CA ALA A 37 -1.64 4.80 12.67
C ALA A 37 -0.66 5.50 13.63
N LYS A 38 0.61 5.65 13.23
CA LYS A 38 1.64 6.32 14.04
C LYS A 38 1.65 7.84 13.88
N ARG A 39 1.11 8.36 12.77
CA ARG A 39 1.04 9.80 12.53
C ARG A 39 0.10 10.49 13.52
N ASN A 40 0.56 11.62 14.06
CA ASN A 40 -0.27 12.50 14.88
C ASN A 40 -1.01 13.47 13.96
N PHE A 41 -2.23 13.11 13.58
CA PHE A 41 -3.14 14.03 12.91
C PHE A 41 -3.60 15.11 13.88
N LYS A 42 -3.91 16.30 13.37
CA LYS A 42 -4.49 17.37 14.19
C LYS A 42 -5.89 17.03 14.69
N ASN A 43 -6.61 16.22 13.93
CA ASN A 43 -7.96 15.78 14.23
C ASN A 43 -7.98 14.25 14.24
N ASP A 44 -8.51 13.65 15.30
CA ASP A 44 -8.61 12.19 15.44
C ASP A 44 -9.50 11.58 14.34
N ASN A 45 -10.48 12.34 13.86
CA ASN A 45 -11.34 11.92 12.76
C ASN A 45 -10.56 11.74 11.45
N ASP A 46 -9.56 12.59 11.16
CA ASP A 46 -8.78 12.50 9.92
C ASP A 46 -8.00 11.19 9.88
N LYS A 47 -7.48 10.76 11.04
CA LYS A 47 -6.78 9.48 11.20
C LYS A 47 -7.69 8.31 10.84
N ILE A 48 -8.91 8.31 11.40
CA ILE A 48 -9.89 7.25 11.17
C ILE A 48 -10.29 7.22 9.68
N ILE A 49 -10.54 8.38 9.07
CA ILE A 49 -10.90 8.50 7.66
C ILE A 49 -9.78 7.93 6.78
N TRP A 50 -8.52 8.29 7.02
CA TRP A 50 -7.40 7.77 6.22
C TRP A 50 -7.17 6.28 6.40
N ILE A 51 -7.30 5.75 7.62
CA ILE A 51 -7.28 4.31 7.86
C ILE A 51 -8.40 3.64 7.06
N LEU A 52 -9.63 4.18 7.09
CA LEU A 52 -10.77 3.64 6.36
C LEU A 52 -10.52 3.64 4.83
N VAL A 53 -9.95 4.73 4.30
CA VAL A 53 -9.59 4.84 2.88
C VAL A 53 -8.53 3.82 2.50
N ILE A 54 -7.47 3.66 3.30
CA ILE A 54 -6.41 2.68 3.02
C ILE A 54 -6.96 1.25 3.11
N VAL A 55 -7.82 0.95 4.09
CA VAL A 55 -8.39 -0.38 4.28
C VAL A 55 -9.38 -0.74 3.16
N LEU A 56 -10.32 0.16 2.84
CA LEU A 56 -11.38 -0.10 1.87
C LEU A 56 -10.90 -0.02 0.43
N ALA A 57 -10.03 0.95 0.10
CA ALA A 57 -9.49 1.09 -1.25
C ALA A 57 -8.20 0.28 -1.46
N GLY A 58 -7.70 -0.41 -0.43
CA GLY A 58 -6.52 -1.26 -0.52
C GLY A 58 -5.27 -0.50 -1.00
N ILE A 59 -4.62 -1.04 -2.02
CA ILE A 59 -3.41 -0.45 -2.63
C ILE A 59 -3.68 0.95 -3.16
N ILE A 60 -4.85 1.20 -3.75
CA ILE A 60 -5.23 2.52 -4.28
C ILE A 60 -5.29 3.53 -3.13
N GLY A 61 -5.89 3.14 -2.00
CA GLY A 61 -5.94 3.97 -0.80
C GLY A 61 -4.55 4.28 -0.24
N ALA A 62 -3.64 3.29 -0.21
CA ALA A 62 -2.26 3.49 0.21
C ALA A 62 -1.49 4.47 -0.71
N ILE A 63 -1.70 4.40 -2.03
CA ILE A 63 -1.09 5.34 -2.99
C ILE A 63 -1.63 6.75 -2.77
N ILE A 64 -2.95 6.92 -2.64
CA ILE A 64 -3.59 8.22 -2.39
C ILE A 64 -3.09 8.80 -1.06
N TYR A 65 -3.04 7.99 -0.01
CA TYR A 65 -2.47 8.37 1.29
C TYR A 65 -1.05 8.90 1.13
N TYR A 66 -0.19 8.15 0.43
CA TYR A 66 1.20 8.54 0.24
C TYR A 66 1.32 9.90 -0.48
N PHE A 67 0.54 10.16 -1.52
CA PHE A 67 0.64 11.43 -2.25
C PHE A 67 0.01 12.60 -1.49
N VAL A 68 -1.16 12.42 -0.88
CA VAL A 68 -1.89 13.51 -0.23
C VAL A 68 -1.32 13.79 1.16
N VAL A 69 -1.22 12.77 2.00
CA VAL A 69 -0.90 12.91 3.42
C VAL A 69 0.59 13.22 3.62
N LYS A 70 1.48 12.53 2.90
CA LYS A 70 2.93 12.78 3.00
C LYS A 70 3.32 14.19 2.52
N HIS A 71 2.62 14.75 1.53
CA HIS A 71 2.92 16.09 1.02
C HIS A 71 2.40 17.21 1.93
N GLU A 72 1.32 16.98 2.69
CA GLU A 72 0.77 18.01 3.59
C GLU A 72 1.64 18.30 4.82
N ASP A 73 2.51 17.37 5.24
CA ASP A 73 3.44 17.58 6.38
C ASP A 73 4.41 18.75 6.15
N LYS A 74 4.61 19.17 4.89
CA LYS A 74 5.53 20.27 4.54
C LYS A 74 4.90 21.65 4.63
N LYS A 75 3.58 21.76 4.80
CA LYS A 75 2.94 23.07 5.00
C LYS A 75 2.85 23.30 6.51
N PRO A 76 3.53 24.33 7.07
CA PRO A 76 3.39 24.65 8.48
C PRO A 76 1.90 24.93 8.71
N VAL A 77 1.23 24.01 9.41
CA VAL A 77 -0.20 24.14 9.64
C VAL A 77 -0.39 25.29 10.60
N ARG A 78 -0.62 26.49 10.05
CA ARG A 78 -0.93 27.72 10.76
C ARG A 78 -2.05 27.38 11.75
N LYS A 79 -1.70 27.20 13.03
CA LYS A 79 -2.68 27.04 14.10
C LYS A 79 -3.52 28.31 14.07
N LYS A 80 -4.81 28.16 13.80
CA LYS A 80 -5.79 29.21 14.00
C LYS A 80 -6.28 29.12 15.42
#